data_AF-A0A2N6A9S2-F1
#
_entry.id   AF-A0A2N6A9S2-F1
#
_cell.length_a   1.000
_cell.length_b   1.000
_cell.length_c   1.000
_cell.angle_alpha   90.00
_cell.angle_beta   90.00
_cell.angle_gamma   90.00
#
_symmetry.space_group_name_H-M   'P 1'
#
loop_
_entity.id
_entity.type
_entity.pdbx_description
1 polymer ?
#
loop_
_entity_poly.entity_id
_entity_poly.type
_entity_poly.pdbx_seq_one_letter_code
_entity_poly.pdbx_strand_id
1 'polypeptide(L)'
;MNYKQYQIIRTLIGLLIATIVMMATIINNFQLALTGIFIGILFLFLAKSKFKKVVVDERVISVSGKASRATYSIVTMFLAFFGLFSIFTARGHEDLYLESLGIVFCYISLLLITVYSLSYHYFNKKYGADE
;
A
#
# COMPACT_ATOMS: atom_id res chain seq x y z
N MET A 1 -26.02 4.04 3.58
CA MET A 1 -25.41 5.25 2.98
C MET A 1 -25.27 5.05 1.48
N ASN A 2 -25.61 6.03 0.64
CA ASN A 2 -25.47 5.93 -0.82
C ASN A 2 -23.98 6.05 -1.22
N TYR A 3 -23.56 5.49 -2.36
CA TYR A 3 -22.16 5.45 -2.80
C TYR A 3 -21.53 6.85 -2.88
N LYS A 4 -22.27 7.83 -3.41
CA LYS A 4 -21.81 9.22 -3.50
C LYS A 4 -21.52 9.84 -2.12
N GLN A 5 -22.36 9.56 -1.12
CA GLN A 5 -22.17 10.07 0.25
C GLN A 5 -20.95 9.41 0.92
N TYR A 6 -20.74 8.11 0.70
CA TYR A 6 -19.53 7.43 1.19
C TYR A 6 -18.26 8.00 0.57
N GLN A 7 -18.27 8.28 -0.73
CA GLN A 7 -17.12 8.85 -1.42
C GLN A 7 -16.76 10.24 -0.89
N ILE A 8 -17.75 11.09 -0.63
CA ILE A 8 -17.53 12.41 -0.01
C ILE A 8 -16.93 12.29 1.39
N ILE A 9 -17.49 11.42 2.24
CA ILE A 9 -16.99 11.19 3.60
C ILE A 9 -15.57 10.64 3.58
N ARG A 10 -15.27 9.70 2.68
CA ARG A 10 -13.93 9.14 2.52
C ARG A 10 -12.91 10.21 2.11
N THR A 11 -13.27 11.08 1.17
CA THR A 11 -12.41 12.19 0.73
C THR A 11 -12.19 13.18 1.87
N LEU A 12 -13.23 13.54 2.64
CA LEU A 12 -13.13 14.42 3.81
C LEU A 12 -12.20 13.85 4.88
N ILE A 13 -12.35 12.57 5.22
CA ILE A 13 -11.48 11.91 6.20
C ILE A 13 -10.04 11.85 5.69
N GLY A 14 -9.84 11.55 4.41
CA GLY A 14 -8.50 11.55 3.79
C GLY A 14 -7.82 12.91 3.85
N LEU A 15 -8.57 13.99 3.57
CA LEU A 15 -8.07 15.35 3.66
C LEU A 15 -7.67 15.70 5.10
N LEU A 16 -8.50 15.33 6.08
CA LEU A 16 -8.22 15.56 7.50
C LEU A 16 -6.95 14.83 7.95
N ILE A 17 -6.75 13.57 7.56
CA ILE A 17 -5.52 12.82 7.86
C ILE A 17 -4.31 13.53 7.24
N ALA A 18 -4.40 13.93 5.97
CA ALA A 18 -3.31 14.62 5.28
C ALA A 18 -2.92 15.92 5.98
N THR A 19 -3.90 16.72 6.42
CA THR A 19 -3.64 17.96 7.16
C THR A 19 -2.97 17.70 8.51
N ILE A 20 -3.42 16.69 9.26
CA ILE A 20 -2.82 16.33 10.55
C ILE A 20 -1.37 15.86 10.37
N VAL A 21 -1.12 14.99 9.38
CA VAL A 21 0.23 14.50 9.11
C VAL A 21 1.15 15.64 8.67
N MET A 22 0.67 16.53 7.81
CA MET A 22 1.42 17.71 7.38
C MET A 22 1.80 18.60 8.58
N MET A 23 0.84 18.89 9.46
CA MET A 23 1.08 19.69 10.65
C MET A 23 2.04 19.00 11.64
N ALA A 24 1.91 17.69 11.81
CA ALA A 24 2.79 16.91 12.67
C ALA A 24 4.25 16.91 12.18
N THR A 25 4.46 16.88 10.85
CA THR A 25 5.79 16.99 10.25
C THR A 25 6.40 18.38 10.48
N ILE A 26 5.62 19.46 10.37
CA ILE A 26 6.10 20.83 10.65
C ILE A 26 6.55 20.96 12.12
N ILE A 27 5.83 20.33 13.04
CA ILE A 27 6.13 20.35 14.49
C ILE A 27 7.23 19.34 14.85
N ASN A 28 7.73 18.53 13.90
CA ASN A 28 8.67 17.42 14.14
C ASN A 28 8.20 16.44 15.23
N ASN A 29 6.88 16.24 15.36
CA ASN A 29 6.31 15.33 16.35
C ASN A 29 5.79 14.05 15.69
N PHE A 30 6.65 13.03 15.69
CA PHE A 30 6.35 11.73 15.10
C PHE A 30 5.16 11.01 15.77
N GLN A 31 4.98 11.19 17.08
CA GLN A 31 3.89 10.55 17.84
C GLN A 31 2.52 11.09 17.41
N LEU A 32 2.46 12.38 17.06
CA LEU A 32 1.24 13.04 16.63
C LEU A 32 0.82 12.63 15.21
N ALA A 33 1.81 12.42 14.33
CA ALA A 33 1.56 11.86 12.99
C ALA A 33 1.00 10.43 13.09
N LEU A 34 1.60 9.60 13.95
CA LEU A 34 1.20 8.20 14.11
C LEU A 34 -0.23 8.10 14.63
N THR A 35 -0.55 8.81 15.72
CA THR A 35 -1.88 8.80 16.32
C THR A 35 -2.95 9.35 15.37
N GLY A 36 -2.64 10.39 14.61
CA GLY A 36 -3.53 10.95 13.58
C GLY A 36 -3.89 9.93 12.49
N ILE A 37 -2.91 9.16 12.01
CA ILE A 37 -3.14 8.09 11.03
C ILE A 37 -4.04 7.00 11.62
N PHE A 38 -3.76 6.53 12.83
CA PHE A 38 -4.55 5.48 13.49
C PHE A 38 -6.01 5.91 13.69
N ILE A 39 -6.24 7.12 14.18
CA ILE A 39 -7.58 7.67 14.37
C ILE A 39 -8.31 7.78 13.03
N GLY A 40 -7.62 8.29 11.98
CA GLY A 40 -8.19 8.39 10.64
C GLY A 40 -8.61 7.04 10.05
N ILE A 41 -7.77 6.02 10.19
CA ILE A 41 -8.07 4.65 9.77
C ILE A 41 -9.31 4.12 10.52
N LEU A 42 -9.40 4.38 11.83
CA LEU A 42 -10.53 3.97 12.66
C LEU A 42 -11.83 4.64 12.21
N PHE A 43 -11.80 5.94 11.89
CA PHE A 43 -12.94 6.65 11.31
C PHE A 43 -13.37 6.10 9.95
N LEU A 44 -12.42 5.76 9.07
CA LEU A 44 -12.73 5.11 7.80
C LEU A 44 -13.38 3.74 8.00
N PHE A 45 -12.91 2.98 8.99
CA PHE A 45 -13.49 1.68 9.31
C PHE A 45 -14.94 1.78 9.78
N LEU A 46 -15.23 2.74 10.67
CA LEU A 46 -16.60 3.03 11.13
C LEU A 46 -17.49 3.57 10.00
N ALA A 47 -16.97 4.42 9.12
CA ALA A 47 -17.73 4.91 7.97
C ALA A 47 -18.06 3.77 6.98
N LYS A 48 -17.14 2.81 6.82
CA LYS A 48 -17.32 1.62 5.99
C LYS A 48 -18.37 0.66 6.56
N SER A 49 -18.46 0.51 7.88
CA SER A 49 -19.46 -0.39 8.50
C SER A 49 -20.90 0.08 8.27
N LYS A 50 -21.12 1.39 8.10
CA LYS A 50 -22.44 1.98 7.79
C LYS A 50 -22.78 2.00 6.30
N PHE A 51 -21.86 1.58 5.44
CA PHE A 51 -22.09 1.47 4.00
C PHE A 51 -22.63 0.07 3.66
N LYS A 52 -23.86 0.00 3.14
CA LYS A 52 -24.44 -1.25 2.64
C LYS A 52 -23.67 -1.60 1.36
N LYS A 53 -22.84 -2.65 1.45
CA LYS A 53 -21.94 -3.07 0.37
C LYS A 53 -22.78 -3.29 -0.89
N VAL A 54 -22.55 -2.47 -1.92
CA VAL A 54 -23.10 -2.71 -3.25
C VAL A 54 -22.63 -4.10 -3.67
N VAL A 55 -23.56 -4.97 -4.10
CA VAL A 55 -23.22 -6.28 -4.65
C VAL A 55 -22.34 -6.01 -5.86
N VAL A 56 -21.04 -6.26 -5.70
CA VAL A 56 -20.06 -6.05 -6.76
C VAL A 56 -20.24 -7.19 -7.74
N ASP A 57 -20.55 -6.86 -8.98
CA ASP A 57 -20.62 -7.82 -10.09
C ASP A 57 -19.28 -8.59 -10.18
N GLU A 58 -19.35 -9.90 -10.41
CA GLU A 58 -18.20 -10.79 -10.54
C GLU A 58 -17.18 -10.29 -11.58
N ARG A 59 -17.67 -9.58 -12.62
CA ARG A 59 -16.81 -8.92 -13.62
C ARG A 59 -15.87 -7.89 -13.00
N VAL A 60 -16.34 -7.11 -12.03
CA VAL A 60 -15.52 -6.07 -11.38
C VAL A 60 -14.44 -6.72 -10.51
N ILE A 61 -14.78 -7.82 -9.84
CA ILE A 61 -13.82 -8.58 -9.01
C ILE A 61 -12.72 -9.18 -9.88
N SER A 62 -13.08 -9.81 -11.00
CA SER A 62 -12.11 -10.45 -11.91
C SER A 62 -11.18 -9.42 -12.58
N VAL A 63 -11.71 -8.28 -13.03
CA VAL A 63 -10.91 -7.19 -13.63
C VAL A 63 -10.00 -6.57 -12.57
N SER A 64 -10.50 -6.30 -11.36
CA SER A 64 -9.69 -5.75 -10.27
C SER A 64 -8.56 -6.70 -9.87
N GLY A 65 -8.82 -8.01 -9.81
CA GLY A 65 -7.79 -9.02 -9.54
C GLY A 65 -6.70 -9.07 -10.62
N LYS A 66 -7.08 -8.97 -11.90
CA LYS A 66 -6.12 -8.88 -13.01
C LYS A 66 -5.26 -7.61 -12.91
N ALA A 67 -5.90 -6.45 -12.67
CA ALA A 67 -5.19 -5.19 -12.52
C ALA A 67 -4.22 -5.21 -11.32
N SER A 68 -4.64 -5.75 -10.17
CA SER A 68 -3.80 -5.87 -8.99
C SER A 68 -2.55 -6.72 -9.23
N ARG A 69 -2.68 -7.86 -9.94
CA ARG A 69 -1.53 -8.69 -10.33
C ARG A 69 -0.57 -7.95 -11.26
N ALA A 70 -1.10 -7.21 -12.23
CA ALA A 70 -0.28 -6.40 -13.13
C ALA A 70 0.48 -5.30 -12.37
N THR A 71 -0.20 -4.56 -11.50
CA THR A 71 0.42 -3.52 -10.65
C THR A 71 1.51 -4.11 -9.76
N TYR A 72 1.24 -5.23 -9.09
CA TYR A 72 2.23 -5.92 -8.26
C TYR A 72 3.49 -6.28 -9.06
N SER A 73 3.32 -6.88 -10.25
CA SER A 73 4.43 -7.26 -11.11
C SER A 73 5.28 -6.05 -11.52
N ILE A 74 4.62 -5.00 -12.02
CA ILE A 74 5.30 -3.78 -12.49
C ILE A 74 6.03 -3.09 -11.34
N VAL A 75 5.39 -2.89 -10.20
CA VAL A 75 5.97 -2.17 -9.05
C VAL A 75 7.14 -2.95 -8.45
N THR A 76 6.99 -4.26 -8.27
CA THR A 76 8.05 -5.12 -7.69
C THR A 76 9.27 -5.18 -8.61
N MET A 77 9.04 -5.32 -9.92
CA MET A 77 10.10 -5.30 -10.93
C MET A 77 10.81 -3.95 -10.97
N PHE A 78 10.05 -2.85 -10.95
CA PHE A 78 10.62 -1.51 -10.97
C PHE A 78 11.46 -1.22 -9.73
N LEU A 79 10.98 -1.59 -8.54
CA LEU A 79 11.73 -1.45 -7.29
C LEU A 79 13.02 -2.29 -7.28
N ALA A 80 12.96 -3.53 -7.77
CA ALA A 80 14.14 -4.38 -7.87
C ALA A 80 15.17 -3.81 -8.86
N PHE A 81 14.72 -3.37 -10.03
CA PHE A 81 15.59 -2.83 -11.06
C PHE A 81 16.21 -1.50 -10.63
N PHE A 82 15.42 -0.61 -10.04
CA PHE A 82 15.90 0.67 -9.53
C PHE A 82 16.84 0.48 -8.34
N GLY A 83 16.54 -0.46 -7.43
CA GLY A 83 17.42 -0.80 -6.31
C GLY A 83 18.79 -1.30 -6.77
N LEU A 84 18.81 -2.25 -7.71
CA LEU A 84 20.06 -2.74 -8.31
C LEU A 84 20.80 -1.64 -9.06
N PHE A 85 20.09 -0.85 -9.88
CA PHE A 85 20.68 0.25 -10.63
C PHE A 85 21.34 1.30 -9.70
N SER A 86 20.68 1.65 -8.59
CA SER A 86 21.25 2.53 -7.57
C SER A 86 22.50 1.93 -6.94
N ILE A 87 22.51 0.64 -6.59
CA ILE A 87 23.70 -0.03 -6.02
C ILE A 87 24.87 -0.02 -7.01
N PHE A 88 24.62 -0.36 -8.29
CA PHE A 88 25.67 -0.36 -9.31
C PHE A 88 26.24 1.04 -9.58
N THR A 89 25.38 2.05 -9.63
CA THR A 89 25.79 3.44 -9.86
C THR A 89 26.56 3.99 -8.65
N ALA A 90 26.12 3.67 -7.44
CA ALA A 90 26.78 4.10 -6.20
C ALA A 90 28.22 3.59 -6.10
N ARG A 91 28.46 2.33 -6.49
CA ARG A 91 29.82 1.74 -6.50
C ARG A 91 30.78 2.42 -7.47
N GLY A 92 30.28 3.07 -8.52
CA GLY A 92 31.11 3.84 -9.46
C GLY A 92 31.52 5.21 -8.93
N HIS A 93 30.79 5.77 -7.95
CA HIS A 93 30.97 7.14 -7.46
C HIS A 93 31.26 7.24 -5.96
N GLU A 94 31.42 6.11 -5.25
CA GLU A 94 31.61 6.02 -3.79
C GLU A 94 30.51 6.73 -2.96
N ASP A 95 29.29 6.81 -3.49
CA ASP A 95 28.17 7.48 -2.82
C ASP A 95 27.40 6.51 -1.89
N LEU A 96 27.75 6.56 -0.61
CA LEU A 96 27.17 5.72 0.46
C LEU A 96 25.65 5.91 0.64
N TYR A 97 25.12 7.11 0.34
CA TYR A 97 23.68 7.39 0.48
C TYR A 97 22.88 6.67 -0.61
N LEU A 98 23.40 6.70 -1.84
CA LEU A 98 22.76 6.09 -3.00
C LEU A 98 22.79 4.55 -2.91
N GLU A 99 23.87 3.99 -2.38
CA GLU A 99 23.96 2.54 -2.09
C GLU A 99 22.94 2.12 -1.03
N SER A 100 22.86 2.86 0.07
CA SER A 100 21.91 2.58 1.15
C SER A 100 20.46 2.64 0.67
N LEU A 101 20.12 3.62 -0.18
CA LEU A 101 18.79 3.74 -0.79
C LEU A 101 18.48 2.53 -1.70
N GLY A 102 19.44 2.12 -2.53
CA GLY A 102 19.28 0.96 -3.40
C GLY A 102 19.06 -0.34 -2.64
N ILE A 103 19.79 -0.54 -1.53
CA ILE A 103 19.60 -1.67 -0.62
C ILE A 103 18.18 -1.68 -0.03
N VAL A 104 17.67 -0.52 0.42
CA VAL A 104 16.30 -0.41 0.94
C VAL A 104 15.27 -0.81 -0.12
N PHE A 105 15.41 -0.36 -1.37
CA PHE A 105 14.49 -0.76 -2.44
C PHE A 105 14.53 -2.26 -2.74
N CYS A 106 15.70 -2.87 -2.71
CA CYS A 106 15.84 -4.32 -2.84
C CYS A 106 15.12 -5.06 -1.70
N TYR A 107 15.30 -4.63 -0.45
CA TYR A 107 14.59 -5.22 0.69
C TYR A 107 13.07 -5.06 0.60
N ILE A 108 12.58 -3.90 0.16
CA ILE A 108 11.14 -3.68 -0.05
C ILE A 108 10.61 -4.62 -1.15
N SER A 109 11.35 -4.81 -2.24
CA SER A 109 10.98 -5.75 -3.30
C SER A 109 10.91 -7.20 -2.80
N LEU A 110 11.91 -7.65 -2.03
CA LEU A 110 11.89 -8.97 -1.40
C LEU A 110 10.74 -9.15 -0.42
N LEU A 111 10.41 -8.10 0.35
CA LEU A 111 9.26 -8.11 1.25
C LEU A 111 7.95 -8.26 0.46
N LEU A 112 7.77 -7.52 -0.63
CA LEU A 112 6.60 -7.64 -1.50
C LEU A 112 6.45 -9.07 -2.04
N ILE A 113 7.55 -9.67 -2.51
CA ILE A 113 7.56 -11.06 -2.99
C ILE A 113 7.17 -12.03 -1.87
N THR A 114 7.72 -11.84 -0.67
CA THR A 114 7.43 -12.68 0.49
C THR A 114 5.96 -12.59 0.89
N VAL A 115 5.41 -11.38 1.00
CA VAL A 115 3.99 -11.16 1.35
C VAL A 115 3.07 -11.74 0.28
N TYR A 116 3.40 -11.58 -1.00
CA TYR A 116 2.64 -12.17 -2.10
C TYR A 116 2.65 -13.70 -2.04
N SER A 117 3.83 -14.30 -1.85
CA SER A 117 4.00 -15.75 -1.72
C SER A 117 3.25 -16.31 -0.51
N LEU A 118 3.38 -15.67 0.65
CA LEU A 118 2.69 -16.07 1.89
C LEU A 118 1.17 -15.98 1.73
N SER A 119 0.69 -14.91 1.11
CA SER A 119 -0.74 -14.72 0.82
C SER A 119 -1.22 -15.82 -0.12
N TYR A 120 -0.51 -16.07 -1.22
CA TYR A 120 -0.85 -17.11 -2.18
C TYR A 120 -0.87 -18.49 -1.53
N HIS A 121 0.13 -18.82 -0.71
CA HIS A 121 0.19 -20.07 0.03
C HIS A 121 -1.00 -20.23 1.00
N TYR A 122 -1.34 -19.17 1.75
CA TYR A 122 -2.49 -19.19 2.67
C TYR A 122 -3.82 -19.39 1.93
N PHE A 123 -4.03 -18.65 0.84
CA PHE A 123 -5.26 -18.77 0.04
C PHE A 123 -5.35 -20.13 -0.64
N ASN A 124 -4.25 -20.64 -1.18
CA ASN A 124 -4.23 -21.97 -1.80
C ASN A 124 -4.52 -23.07 -0.79
N LYS A 125 -3.94 -23.00 0.42
CA LYS A 125 -4.22 -23.97 1.48
C LYS A 125 -5.69 -23.96 1.93
N LYS A 126 -6.34 -22.79 1.93
CA LYS A 126 -7.70 -22.62 2.46
C LYS A 126 -8.81 -22.82 1.42
N TYR A 127 -8.54 -22.51 0.15
CA TYR A 127 -9.53 -22.50 -0.92
C TYR A 127 -9.14 -23.33 -2.15
N GLY A 128 -7.91 -23.86 -2.19
CA GLY A 128 -7.37 -24.64 -3.31
C GLY A 128 -7.40 -26.16 -3.09
N ALA A 129 -8.33 -26.66 -2.27
CA ALA A 129 -8.55 -28.10 -2.09
C ALA A 129 -9.55 -28.71 -3.09
N ASP A 130 -9.89 -27.98 -4.16
CA ASP A 130 -10.78 -28.44 -5.23
C ASP A 130 -10.12 -28.16 -6.60
N GLU A 131 -9.03 -28.87 -6.88
CA GLU A 131 -8.68 -29.35 -8.23
C GLU A 131 -8.33 -30.83 -8.16
#